data_AF-A0A354MCT1-F1
#
_entry.id   AF-A0A354MCT1-F1
#
_cell.length_a   1.000
_cell.length_b   1.000
_cell.length_c   1.000
_cell.angle_alpha   90.00
_cell.angle_beta   90.00
_cell.angle_gamma   90.00
#
_symmetry.space_group_name_H-M   'P 1'
#
loop_
_entity.id
_entity.type
_entity.pdbx_description
1 polymer ?
#
loop_
_entity_poly.entity_id
_entity_poly.type
_entity_poly.pdbx_seq_one_letter_code
_entity_poly.pdbx_strand_id
1 'polypeptide(L)'
;MENASQALIIGFSMLIFVIALTICITMFSQARATSDFVIFKSDETSYYEYDIIDENSRKNTRVVSLETIIPTLYRYYKEDYRVNFIDSEENSLPIYISVTGENINYFDVDEEVNRSEPWIGSQENFKENIDKIVENVLIANYKNREFEEIYSTKIISTSDTETVKDENQKEKIVITYKLLDKSS
;
A
#
# COMPACT_ATOMS: atom_id res chain seq x y z
N MET A 1 -11.55 -47.21 -48.55
CA MET A 1 -10.70 -45.99 -48.62
C MET A 1 -11.45 -44.72 -48.24
N GLU A 2 -12.79 -44.68 -48.32
CA GLU A 2 -13.61 -43.50 -48.00
C GLU A 2 -13.50 -43.02 -46.53
N ASN A 3 -13.46 -43.95 -45.57
CA ASN A 3 -13.36 -43.62 -44.14
C ASN A 3 -12.04 -42.93 -43.75
N ALA A 4 -10.93 -43.25 -44.43
CA ALA A 4 -9.64 -42.61 -44.17
C ALA A 4 -9.59 -41.17 -44.72
N SER A 5 -10.24 -40.94 -45.86
CA SER A 5 -10.35 -39.60 -46.46
C SER A 5 -11.27 -38.69 -45.66
N GLN A 6 -12.40 -39.21 -45.14
CA GLN A 6 -13.29 -38.42 -44.27
C GLN A 6 -12.63 -38.08 -42.92
N ALA A 7 -11.91 -39.03 -42.32
CA ALA A 7 -11.14 -38.78 -41.11
C ALA A 7 -10.06 -37.70 -41.31
N LEU A 8 -9.41 -37.67 -42.48
CA LEU A 8 -8.42 -36.65 -42.84
C LEU A 8 -9.03 -35.23 -42.89
N ILE A 9 -10.22 -35.08 -43.46
CA ILE A 9 -10.92 -33.79 -43.58
C ILE A 9 -11.36 -33.27 -42.20
N ILE A 10 -11.86 -34.15 -41.34
CA ILE A 10 -12.22 -33.81 -39.96
C ILE A 10 -10.96 -33.42 -39.16
N GLY A 11 -9.88 -34.18 -39.28
CA GLY A 11 -8.60 -33.87 -38.63
C GLY A 11 -8.01 -32.53 -39.07
N PHE A 12 -8.06 -32.21 -40.37
CA PHE A 12 -7.63 -30.91 -40.88
C PHE A 12 -8.48 -29.75 -40.34
N SER A 13 -9.80 -29.93 -40.28
CA SER A 13 -10.72 -28.94 -39.72
C SER A 13 -10.48 -28.70 -38.23
N MET A 14 -10.20 -29.76 -37.47
CA MET A 14 -9.82 -29.66 -36.06
C MET A 14 -8.50 -28.89 -35.87
N LEU A 15 -7.50 -29.12 -36.72
CA LEU A 15 -6.23 -28.38 -36.65
C LEU A 15 -6.43 -26.88 -36.88
N ILE A 16 -7.20 -26.49 -37.89
CA ILE A 16 -7.52 -25.07 -38.14
C ILE A 16 -8.30 -24.47 -36.96
N PHE A 17 -9.25 -25.22 -36.41
CA PHE A 17 -10.02 -24.78 -35.25
C PHE A 17 -9.13 -24.56 -34.02
N VAL A 18 -8.17 -25.45 -33.74
CA VAL A 18 -7.23 -25.31 -32.62
C VAL A 18 -6.32 -24.09 -32.82
N ILE A 19 -5.86 -23.83 -34.04
CA ILE A 19 -5.07 -22.64 -34.36
C ILE A 19 -5.89 -21.37 -34.11
N ALA A 20 -7.13 -21.32 -34.60
CA ALA A 20 -8.03 -20.20 -34.37
C ALA A 20 -8.33 -19.98 -32.88
N LEU A 21 -8.59 -21.07 -32.13
CA LEU A 21 -8.83 -21.01 -30.69
C LEU A 21 -7.61 -20.46 -29.95
N THR A 22 -6.41 -20.86 -30.36
CA THR A 22 -5.14 -20.37 -29.78
C THR A 22 -5.00 -18.86 -29.98
N ILE A 23 -5.27 -18.37 -31.19
CA ILE A 23 -5.24 -16.93 -31.51
C ILE A 23 -6.29 -16.16 -30.70
N CYS A 24 -7.50 -16.71 -30.54
CA CYS A 24 -8.53 -16.09 -29.71
C CYS A 24 -8.08 -15.97 -28.25
N ILE A 25 -7.52 -17.04 -27.67
CA ILE A 25 -7.05 -17.03 -26.27
C ILE A 25 -5.92 -16.01 -26.09
N THR A 26 -4.96 -15.94 -27.02
CA THR A 26 -3.86 -14.97 -26.93
C THR A 26 -4.36 -13.53 -27.07
N MET A 27 -5.33 -13.27 -27.96
CA MET A 27 -5.90 -11.95 -28.15
C MET A 27 -6.73 -11.49 -26.94
N PHE A 28 -7.54 -12.37 -26.34
CA PHE A 28 -8.25 -12.08 -25.09
C PHE A 28 -7.28 -11.83 -23.92
N SER A 29 -6.17 -12.57 -23.85
CA SER A 29 -5.14 -12.36 -22.83
C SER A 29 -4.50 -10.98 -22.93
N GLN A 30 -4.14 -10.55 -24.15
CA GLN A 30 -3.59 -9.22 -24.40
C GLN A 30 -4.61 -8.10 -24.16
N ALA A 31 -5.87 -8.30 -24.56
CA ALA A 31 -6.95 -7.35 -24.31
C ALA A 31 -7.22 -7.18 -22.80
N ARG A 32 -7.16 -8.27 -22.03
CA ARG A 32 -7.25 -8.23 -20.56
C ARG A 32 -6.08 -7.45 -19.95
N ALA A 33 -4.85 -7.77 -20.33
CA ALA A 33 -3.66 -7.06 -19.82
C ALA A 33 -3.72 -5.55 -20.14
N THR A 34 -4.20 -5.19 -21.32
CA THR A 34 -4.42 -3.79 -21.70
C THR A 34 -5.55 -3.15 -20.89
N SER A 35 -6.64 -3.89 -20.62
CA SER A 35 -7.75 -3.41 -19.79
C SER A 35 -7.30 -3.15 -18.36
N ASP A 36 -6.52 -4.07 -17.77
CA ASP A 36 -5.95 -3.90 -16.44
C ASP A 36 -5.01 -2.67 -16.38
N PHE A 37 -4.19 -2.48 -17.43
CA PHE A 37 -3.34 -1.29 -17.56
C PHE A 37 -4.14 0.01 -17.73
N VAL A 38 -5.20 0.00 -18.54
CA VAL A 38 -6.06 1.19 -18.73
C VAL A 38 -6.85 1.50 -17.47
N ILE A 39 -7.33 0.48 -16.74
CA ILE A 39 -7.99 0.67 -15.43
C ILE A 39 -7.00 1.29 -14.45
N PHE A 40 -5.78 0.75 -14.36
CA PHE A 40 -4.71 1.33 -13.55
C PHE A 40 -4.41 2.79 -13.94
N LYS A 41 -4.36 3.10 -15.24
CA LYS A 41 -4.17 4.48 -15.72
C LYS A 41 -5.36 5.42 -15.54
N SER A 42 -6.58 4.88 -15.54
CA SER A 42 -7.83 5.64 -15.41
C SER A 42 -8.20 5.89 -13.95
N ASP A 43 -7.57 5.17 -13.03
CA ASP A 43 -7.61 5.50 -11.62
C ASP A 43 -6.84 6.81 -11.40
N GLU A 44 -7.59 7.89 -11.19
CA GLU A 44 -7.09 9.25 -10.96
C GLU A 44 -6.12 9.31 -9.76
N THR A 45 -6.12 8.29 -8.89
CA THR A 45 -5.20 8.19 -7.76
C THR A 45 -3.86 7.50 -8.05
N SER A 46 -3.74 6.77 -9.17
CA SER A 46 -2.48 6.10 -9.56
C SER A 46 -1.45 7.07 -10.18
N TYR A 47 -1.89 8.25 -10.61
CA TYR A 47 -1.05 9.34 -11.13
C TYR A 47 -1.07 10.58 -10.22
N TYR A 48 -1.33 10.41 -8.93
CA TYR A 48 -0.73 11.36 -8.01
C TYR A 48 0.78 11.18 -8.13
N GLU A 49 1.39 11.99 -9.01
CA GLU A 49 2.74 12.45 -8.78
C GLU A 49 2.67 13.07 -7.38
N TYR A 50 3.01 12.26 -6.38
CA TYR A 50 3.53 12.80 -5.15
C TYR A 50 4.75 13.55 -5.63
N ASP A 51 4.57 14.85 -5.93
CA ASP A 51 5.66 15.80 -6.09
C ASP A 51 6.69 15.35 -5.08
N ILE A 52 7.88 14.96 -5.53
CA ILE A 52 8.96 14.59 -4.63
C ILE A 52 9.10 15.81 -3.73
N ILE A 53 8.56 15.71 -2.52
CA ILE A 53 8.38 16.86 -1.65
C ILE A 53 9.78 17.16 -1.16
N ASP A 54 10.44 18.08 -1.84
CA ASP A 54 11.47 18.92 -1.26
C ASP A 54 10.89 19.35 0.09
N GLU A 55 11.56 18.99 1.19
CA GLU A 55 11.13 19.15 2.60
C GLU A 55 10.60 20.57 2.90
N ASN A 56 10.87 21.53 2.03
CA ASN A 56 10.44 22.92 2.07
C ASN A 56 9.05 23.21 1.49
N SER A 57 8.41 22.28 0.78
CA SER A 57 7.11 22.49 0.12
C SER A 57 5.94 22.12 1.03
N ARG A 58 5.58 23.02 1.95
CA ARG A 58 4.41 22.96 2.86
C ARG A 58 3.04 23.01 2.13
N LYS A 59 2.87 22.34 1.00
CA LYS A 59 1.70 22.53 0.13
C LYS A 59 0.56 21.52 0.28
N ASN A 60 0.78 20.38 0.95
CA ASN A 60 -0.27 19.36 1.11
C ASN A 60 -0.50 18.98 2.57
N THR A 61 -0.62 20.00 3.40
CA THR A 61 -0.80 19.83 4.83
C THR A 61 -2.21 20.24 5.22
N ARG A 62 -2.96 19.34 5.89
CA ARG A 62 -4.32 19.64 6.38
C ARG A 62 -4.45 19.29 7.86
N VAL A 63 -5.27 20.06 8.56
CA VAL A 63 -5.65 19.76 9.94
C VAL A 63 -6.73 18.69 9.92
N VAL A 64 -6.48 17.59 10.61
CA VAL A 64 -7.37 16.44 10.73
C VAL A 64 -7.60 16.07 12.19
N SER A 65 -8.76 15.50 12.46
CA SER A 65 -9.11 14.96 13.77
C SER A 65 -9.00 13.43 13.75
N LEU A 66 -9.10 12.81 14.92
CA LEU A 66 -8.90 11.36 15.07
C LEU A 66 -9.85 10.53 14.20
N GLU A 67 -11.06 11.02 13.90
CA GLU A 67 -12.04 10.35 13.04
C GLU A 67 -11.55 10.15 11.60
N THR A 68 -10.58 10.97 11.16
CA THR A 68 -9.94 10.83 9.83
C THR A 68 -8.75 9.87 9.87
N ILE A 69 -8.04 9.81 11.01
CA ILE A 69 -6.87 8.94 11.21
C ILE A 69 -7.30 7.48 11.33
N ILE A 70 -8.40 7.20 12.04
CA ILE A 70 -8.86 5.83 12.31
C ILE A 70 -9.08 5.02 11.01
N PRO A 71 -9.83 5.52 10.00
CA PRO A 71 -9.97 4.81 8.73
C PRO A 71 -8.63 4.55 8.02
N THR A 72 -7.68 5.47 8.13
CA THR A 72 -6.32 5.30 7.59
C THR A 72 -5.57 4.20 8.35
N LEU A 73 -5.73 4.07 9.67
CA LEU A 73 -5.13 2.94 10.39
C LEU A 73 -5.77 1.58 10.06
N TYR A 74 -6.99 1.52 9.53
CA TYR A 74 -7.56 0.24 9.06
C TYR A 74 -7.16 -0.14 7.63
N ARG A 75 -6.65 0.82 6.84
CA ARG A 75 -6.28 0.56 5.44
C ARG A 75 -4.77 0.36 5.23
N TYR A 76 -3.92 0.71 6.21
CA TYR A 76 -2.46 0.67 6.04
C TYR A 76 -1.93 -0.70 5.60
N TYR A 77 -2.47 -1.78 6.18
CA TYR A 77 -2.03 -3.14 5.85
C TYR A 77 -2.50 -3.62 4.46
N LYS A 78 -3.52 -2.98 3.87
CA LYS A 78 -4.02 -3.30 2.52
C LYS A 78 -3.36 -2.48 1.44
N GLU A 79 -3.16 -1.20 1.71
CA GLU A 79 -2.68 -0.21 0.75
C GLU A 79 -1.16 -0.02 0.81
N ASP A 80 -0.46 -0.74 1.70
CA ASP A 80 1.00 -0.76 1.84
C ASP A 80 1.62 0.65 1.96
N TYR A 81 1.03 1.48 2.81
CA TYR A 81 1.61 2.76 3.21
C TYR A 81 2.10 2.72 4.65
N ARG A 82 3.01 3.64 4.96
CA ARG A 82 3.54 3.86 6.30
C ARG A 82 2.80 5.01 6.97
N VAL A 83 2.38 4.81 8.22
CA VAL A 83 1.77 5.86 9.05
C VAL A 83 2.73 6.22 10.17
N ASN A 84 3.13 7.49 10.28
CA ASN A 84 4.02 7.99 11.34
C ASN A 84 3.27 8.95 12.27
N PHE A 85 3.63 8.94 13.55
CA PHE A 85 3.15 9.89 14.55
C PHE A 85 4.32 10.66 15.14
N ILE A 86 4.20 11.99 15.15
CA ILE A 86 5.18 12.91 15.72
C ILE A 86 4.49 13.95 16.60
N ASP A 87 5.22 14.49 17.56
CA ASP A 87 4.75 15.57 18.43
C ASP A 87 4.87 16.95 17.74
N SER A 88 4.34 18.01 18.39
CA SER A 88 4.47 19.40 17.96
C SER A 88 5.93 19.81 17.72
N GLU A 89 6.86 19.23 18.50
CA GLU A 89 8.30 19.43 18.43
C GLU A 89 9.02 18.48 17.44
N GLU A 90 8.28 17.74 16.61
CA GLU A 90 8.81 16.75 15.64
C GLU A 90 9.52 15.55 16.26
N ASN A 91 9.37 15.35 17.57
CA ASN A 91 9.82 14.17 18.28
C ASN A 91 8.91 12.97 17.99
N SER A 92 9.46 11.75 18.00
CA SER A 92 8.68 10.51 17.84
C SER A 92 7.61 10.37 18.92
N LEU A 93 6.35 10.24 18.52
CA LEU A 93 5.22 10.05 19.44
C LEU A 93 4.90 8.54 19.55
N PRO A 94 5.35 7.84 20.60
CA PRO A 94 5.18 6.39 20.67
C PRO A 94 3.70 6.03 20.84
N ILE A 95 3.21 5.15 19.96
CA ILE A 95 1.81 4.70 19.93
C ILE A 95 1.67 3.30 20.53
N TYR A 96 2.67 2.44 20.36
CA TYR A 96 2.65 1.11 20.94
C TYR A 96 4.08 0.61 21.24
N ILE A 97 4.17 -0.46 22.04
CA ILE A 97 5.43 -1.13 22.35
C ILE A 97 5.49 -2.43 21.56
N SER A 98 6.51 -2.58 20.73
CA SER A 98 6.80 -3.79 19.95
C SER A 98 7.10 -4.97 20.89
N VAL A 99 6.97 -6.21 20.38
CA VAL A 99 7.48 -7.40 21.08
C VAL A 99 8.97 -7.34 21.42
N THR A 100 9.74 -6.53 20.70
CA THR A 100 11.16 -6.25 20.97
C THR A 100 11.38 -5.34 22.19
N GLY A 101 10.31 -4.76 22.76
CA GLY A 101 10.37 -3.79 23.85
C GLY A 101 10.64 -2.35 23.37
N GLU A 102 10.67 -2.13 22.06
CA GLU A 102 10.89 -0.82 21.46
C GLU A 102 9.61 0.00 21.41
N ASN A 103 9.74 1.30 21.68
CA ASN A 103 8.66 2.26 21.50
C ASN A 103 8.51 2.60 20.03
N ILE A 104 7.38 2.22 19.43
CA ILE A 104 7.11 2.41 18.02
C ILE A 104 6.12 3.55 17.83
N ASN A 105 6.49 4.49 16.96
CA ASN A 105 5.67 5.64 16.58
C ASN A 105 5.12 5.53 15.14
N TYR A 106 5.23 4.36 14.52
CA TYR A 106 4.80 4.17 13.14
C TYR A 106 4.17 2.80 12.88
N PHE A 107 3.33 2.73 11.87
CA PHE A 107 2.75 1.48 11.34
C PHE A 107 3.29 1.25 9.95
N ASP A 108 3.91 0.10 9.74
CA ASP A 108 4.50 -0.31 8.47
C ASP A 108 4.60 -1.83 8.45
N VAL A 109 3.91 -2.46 7.50
CA VAL A 109 3.82 -3.93 7.39
C VAL A 109 5.20 -4.57 7.21
N ASP A 110 6.08 -3.98 6.40
CA ASP A 110 7.40 -4.57 6.11
C ASP A 110 8.26 -4.62 7.39
N GLU A 111 8.22 -3.53 8.16
CA GLU A 111 8.95 -3.40 9.42
C GLU A 111 8.33 -4.24 10.54
N GLU A 112 7.00 -4.33 10.60
CA GLU A 112 6.28 -5.19 11.55
C GLU A 112 6.54 -6.70 11.27
N VAL A 113 6.67 -7.09 10.00
CA VAL A 113 7.11 -8.43 9.59
C VAL A 113 8.56 -8.67 10.04
N ASN A 114 9.46 -7.72 9.83
CA ASN A 114 10.86 -7.83 10.26
C ASN A 114 10.99 -7.99 11.79
N ARG A 115 10.15 -7.29 12.56
CA ARG A 115 10.08 -7.42 14.02
C ARG A 115 9.36 -8.68 14.51
N SER A 116 8.75 -9.46 13.61
CA SER A 116 7.94 -10.63 13.94
C SER A 116 6.79 -10.31 14.90
N GLU A 117 6.07 -9.22 14.62
CA GLU A 117 4.93 -8.79 15.44
C GLU A 117 3.78 -9.82 15.42
N PRO A 118 3.06 -10.02 16.53
CA PRO A 118 2.12 -11.13 16.71
C PRO A 118 0.82 -11.00 15.92
N TRP A 119 0.51 -9.80 15.41
CA TRP A 119 -0.66 -9.56 14.57
C TRP A 119 -0.42 -9.82 13.07
N ILE A 120 0.82 -10.13 12.68
CA ILE A 120 1.17 -10.49 11.30
C ILE A 120 0.57 -11.86 10.94
N GLY A 121 -0.15 -11.92 9.83
CA GLY A 121 -0.59 -13.17 9.21
C GLY A 121 -2.10 -13.35 9.03
N SER A 122 -2.95 -12.56 9.71
CA SER A 122 -4.40 -12.57 9.45
C SER A 122 -4.98 -11.15 9.51
N GLN A 123 -5.93 -10.87 8.60
CA GLN A 123 -6.66 -9.60 8.59
C GLN A 123 -7.42 -9.34 9.91
N GLU A 124 -7.88 -10.41 10.56
CA GLU A 124 -8.59 -10.32 11.84
C GLU A 124 -7.65 -9.85 12.96
N ASN A 125 -6.44 -10.40 13.02
CA ASN A 125 -5.44 -10.02 14.03
C ASN A 125 -4.99 -8.56 13.86
N PHE A 126 -4.79 -8.10 12.61
CA PHE A 126 -4.51 -6.69 12.34
C PHE A 126 -5.64 -5.80 12.86
N LYS A 127 -6.89 -6.15 12.54
CA LYS A 127 -8.05 -5.39 12.98
C LYS A 127 -8.13 -5.33 14.51
N GLU A 128 -7.97 -6.45 15.19
CA GLU A 128 -7.98 -6.50 16.66
C GLU A 128 -6.86 -5.67 17.30
N ASN A 129 -5.67 -5.66 16.69
CA ASN A 129 -4.56 -4.82 17.17
C ASN A 129 -4.89 -3.34 17.01
N ILE A 130 -5.38 -2.94 15.84
CA ILE A 130 -5.80 -1.55 15.59
C ILE A 130 -6.95 -1.15 16.51
N ASP A 131 -7.94 -2.02 16.74
CA ASP A 131 -9.04 -1.77 17.69
C ASP A 131 -8.48 -1.45 19.10
N LYS A 132 -7.52 -2.25 19.58
CA LYS A 132 -6.86 -2.03 20.89
C LYS A 132 -6.08 -0.73 20.94
N ILE A 133 -5.35 -0.37 19.89
CA ILE A 133 -4.55 0.86 19.82
C ILE A 133 -5.47 2.08 19.76
N VAL A 134 -6.52 2.02 18.95
CA VAL A 134 -7.51 3.09 18.81
C VAL A 134 -8.18 3.35 20.15
N GLU A 135 -8.66 2.32 20.85
CA GLU A 135 -9.37 2.48 22.11
C GLU A 135 -8.44 2.90 23.26
N ASN A 136 -7.33 2.19 23.47
CA ASN A 136 -6.49 2.35 24.66
C ASN A 136 -5.48 3.49 24.56
N VAL A 137 -5.10 3.89 23.34
CA VAL A 137 -4.05 4.91 23.13
C VAL A 137 -4.64 6.13 22.46
N LEU A 138 -5.26 5.98 21.30
CA LEU A 138 -5.65 7.14 20.50
C LEU A 138 -6.84 7.89 21.07
N ILE A 139 -7.94 7.19 21.36
CA ILE A 139 -9.14 7.79 21.95
C ILE A 139 -8.84 8.23 23.38
N ALA A 140 -8.10 7.44 24.15
CA ALA A 140 -7.76 7.77 25.53
C ALA A 140 -6.96 9.07 25.66
N ASN A 141 -5.98 9.31 24.78
CA ASN A 141 -5.06 10.43 24.90
C ASN A 141 -5.35 11.60 23.94
N TYR A 142 -5.96 11.34 22.77
CA TYR A 142 -6.02 12.29 21.66
C TYR A 142 -7.43 12.55 21.09
N LYS A 143 -8.51 12.07 21.74
CA LYS A 143 -9.89 12.21 21.21
C LYS A 143 -10.28 13.63 20.77
N ASN A 144 -9.85 14.66 21.50
CA ASN A 144 -10.16 16.06 21.19
C ASN A 144 -8.93 16.84 20.70
N ARG A 145 -7.92 16.14 20.18
CA ARG A 145 -6.70 16.73 19.64
C ARG A 145 -6.80 16.78 18.12
N GLU A 146 -6.18 17.81 17.57
CA GLU A 146 -6.03 17.97 16.14
C GLU A 146 -4.61 17.58 15.74
N PHE A 147 -4.49 17.02 14.55
CA PHE A 147 -3.24 16.60 13.96
C PHE A 147 -3.08 17.31 12.62
N GLU A 148 -1.85 17.64 12.29
CA GLU A 148 -1.46 18.10 11.00
C GLU A 148 -1.03 16.88 10.17
N GLU A 149 -1.80 16.54 9.13
CA GLU A 149 -1.52 15.42 8.22
C GLU A 149 -0.63 15.88 7.08
N ILE A 150 0.49 15.21 6.91
CA ILE A 150 1.51 15.48 5.91
C ILE A 150 1.71 14.22 5.07
N TYR A 151 1.44 14.30 3.77
CA TYR A 151 1.74 13.25 2.81
C TYR A 151 3.17 13.41 2.29
N SER A 152 3.91 12.32 2.19
CA SER A 152 5.26 12.28 1.60
C SER A 152 5.47 10.93 0.90
N THR A 153 6.39 10.84 -0.04
CA THR A 153 6.87 9.59 -0.60
C THR A 153 8.27 9.30 -0.11
N LYS A 154 8.49 8.10 0.41
CA LYS A 154 9.82 7.61 0.73
C LYS A 154 10.22 6.57 -0.30
N ILE A 155 11.32 6.83 -0.99
CA ILE A 155 11.99 5.80 -1.79
C ILE A 155 12.65 4.83 -0.81
N ILE A 156 12.14 3.60 -0.73
CA ILE A 156 12.81 2.55 0.03
C ILE A 156 13.86 1.95 -0.89
N SER A 157 15.11 2.39 -0.73
CA SER A 157 16.25 1.68 -1.33
C SER A 157 16.46 0.38 -0.57
N THR A 158 16.00 -0.73 -1.14
CA THR A 158 16.46 -2.06 -0.71
C THR A 158 17.91 -2.21 -1.13
N SER A 159 18.84 -1.73 -0.31
CA SER A 159 20.19 -2.29 -0.14
C SER A 159 21.03 -1.41 0.77
N ASP A 160 21.39 -1.94 1.93
CA ASP A 160 22.65 -1.63 2.58
C ASP A 160 23.78 -2.21 1.71
N THR A 161 24.07 -1.59 0.57
CA THR A 161 25.42 -1.60 -0.03
C THR A 161 25.48 -0.47 -1.04
N GLU A 162 26.44 0.42 -0.83
CA GLU A 162 26.87 1.37 -1.83
C GLU A 162 27.04 0.67 -3.18
N THR A 163 26.59 1.35 -4.24
CA THR A 163 26.88 1.08 -5.67
C THR A 163 26.15 -0.07 -6.37
N VAL A 164 24.85 0.07 -6.65
CA VAL A 164 24.25 -0.12 -8.00
C VAL A 164 22.94 0.69 -8.02
N LYS A 165 22.66 1.43 -9.11
CA LYS A 165 21.32 2.00 -9.34
C LYS A 165 20.36 0.85 -9.63
N ASP A 166 19.72 0.32 -8.59
CA ASP A 166 18.69 -0.71 -8.74
C ASP A 166 17.46 -0.11 -9.44
N GLU A 167 17.03 -0.74 -10.53
CA GLU A 167 15.85 -0.37 -11.33
C GLU A 167 14.52 -0.63 -10.60
N ASN A 168 14.56 -1.06 -9.33
CA ASN A 168 13.43 -1.58 -8.56
C ASN A 168 13.16 -0.74 -7.29
N GLN A 169 13.24 0.58 -7.41
CA GLN A 169 12.87 1.51 -6.33
C GLN A 169 11.36 1.45 -6.08
N LYS A 170 10.95 0.78 -5.00
CA LYS A 170 9.55 0.77 -4.58
C LYS A 170 9.28 2.07 -3.79
N GLU A 171 8.55 2.98 -4.40
CA GLU A 171 8.05 4.18 -3.72
C GLU A 171 6.96 3.77 -2.74
N LYS A 172 7.14 4.14 -1.46
CA LYS A 172 6.14 3.90 -0.41
C LYS A 172 5.55 5.23 0.03
N ILE A 173 4.22 5.29 0.06
CA ILE A 173 3.50 6.44 0.58
C ILE A 173 3.70 6.49 2.10
N VAL A 174 4.06 7.67 2.61
CA VAL A 174 4.24 7.96 4.02
C VAL A 174 3.25 9.04 4.43
N ILE A 175 2.40 8.73 5.40
CA ILE A 175 1.45 9.65 5.99
C ILE A 175 1.94 9.97 7.39
N THR A 176 2.28 11.22 7.66
CA THR A 176 2.76 11.67 8.96
C THR A 176 1.70 12.53 9.64
N TYR A 177 1.30 12.12 10.84
CA TYR A 177 0.40 12.87 11.71
C TYR A 177 1.21 13.59 12.79
N LYS A 178 1.28 14.91 12.68
CA LYS A 178 1.94 15.78 13.67
C LYS A 178 0.90 16.30 14.66
N LEU A 179 1.09 16.04 15.95
CA LEU A 179 0.21 16.55 16.99
C LEU A 179 0.26 18.09 16.98
N LEU A 180 -0.91 18.74 17.00
CA LEU A 180 -0.97 20.19 17.20
C LEU A 180 -1.11 20.48 18.69
N ASP A 181 -0.28 21.39 19.18
CA ASP A 181 -0.47 21.96 20.51
C ASP A 181 -1.70 22.85 20.52
N LYS A 182 -2.53 22.62 21.54
CA LYS A 182 -3.69 23.46 21.77
C LYS A 182 -3.15 24.83 22.18
N SER A 183 -3.24 25.82 21.28
CA SER A 183 -3.17 27.22 21.69
C SER A 183 -4.11 27.38 22.88
N SER A 184 -3.55 27.73 24.03
CA SER A 184 -4.27 27.98 25.28
C SER A 184 -5.36 29.04 25.11
#